data_AF-A0A022R6R3-F1
#
_entry.id   AF-A0A022R6R3-F1
#
_cell.length_a   1.000
_cell.length_b   1.000
_cell.length_c   1.000
_cell.angle_alpha   90.00
_cell.angle_beta   90.00
_cell.angle_gamma   90.00
#
_symmetry.space_group_name_H-M   'P 1'
#
loop_
_entity.id
_entity.type
_entity.pdbx_description
1 polymer ?
#
loop_
_entity_poly.entity_id
_entity_poly.type
_entity_poly.pdbx_seq_one_letter_code
_entity_poly.pdbx_strand_id
1 'polypeptide(L)'
;IVVGRRGTQMLTNEAGEVTSHLQGMFTRTIRLWEAGIKPVYVFDGMPPDLKKKELAKRVSRRADATKDLNDALKNGNNEDIEKFSKRTVKATQKHYEDCKRLLRLMGVPVIEAPCEAEAQCAALCRAGK
;
A
#
# COMPACT_ATOMS: atom_id res chain seq x y z
N ILE A 1 -1.89 -8.04 15.39
CA ILE A 1 -3.20 -7.95 14.72
C ILE A 1 -2.93 -7.77 13.24
N VAL A 2 -3.15 -8.80 12.43
CA VAL A 2 -3.09 -8.65 10.97
C VAL A 2 -4.41 -8.01 10.55
N VAL A 3 -4.36 -6.76 10.12
CA VAL A 3 -5.51 -6.07 9.54
C VAL A 3 -5.69 -6.62 8.12
N GLY A 4 -6.38 -7.76 8.03
CA GLY A 4 -6.59 -8.50 6.79
C GLY A 4 -8.02 -8.35 6.28
N ARG A 5 -8.16 -8.22 4.96
CA ARG A 5 -9.44 -8.26 4.23
C ARG A 5 -10.07 -9.65 4.39
N ARG A 6 -11.37 -9.75 4.74
CA ARG A 6 -12.15 -11.00 4.64
C ARG A 6 -13.09 -10.88 3.43
N GLY A 7 -12.97 -11.79 2.45
CA GLY A 7 -13.69 -11.69 1.19
C GLY A 7 -13.41 -10.36 0.48
N THR A 8 -14.47 -9.60 0.17
CA THR A 8 -14.38 -8.28 -0.49
C THR A 8 -14.34 -7.10 0.48
N GLN A 9 -14.67 -7.30 1.76
CA GLN A 9 -14.86 -6.19 2.72
C GLN A 9 -13.51 -5.62 3.20
N MET A 10 -13.35 -4.31 3.03
CA MET A 10 -12.26 -3.52 3.60
C MET A 10 -12.76 -2.77 4.83
N LEU A 11 -11.85 -2.44 5.76
CA LEU A 11 -12.19 -1.50 6.83
C LEU A 11 -12.42 -0.12 6.24
N THR A 12 -13.55 0.46 6.60
CA THR A 12 -14.00 1.76 6.11
C THR A 12 -14.51 2.61 7.28
N ASN A 13 -14.52 3.93 7.11
CA ASN A 13 -15.26 4.83 8.01
C ASN A 13 -16.74 4.91 7.62
N GLU A 14 -17.53 5.68 8.36
CA GLU A 14 -18.96 5.90 8.07
C GLU A 14 -19.21 6.51 6.69
N ALA A 15 -18.24 7.25 6.14
CA ALA A 15 -18.29 7.81 4.80
C ALA A 15 -17.89 6.81 3.69
N GLY A 16 -17.55 5.56 4.04
CA GLY A 16 -17.13 4.53 3.08
C GLY A 16 -15.68 4.63 2.61
N GLU A 17 -14.87 5.51 3.21
CA GLU A 17 -13.46 5.67 2.87
C GLU A 17 -12.63 4.56 3.51
N VAL A 18 -11.70 3.96 2.76
CA VAL A 18 -10.89 2.83 3.23
C VAL A 18 -9.91 3.29 4.31
N THR A 19 -9.94 2.67 5.49
CA THR A 19 -9.07 3.04 6.64
C THR A 19 -8.01 1.99 6.97
N SER A 20 -8.01 0.84 6.28
CA SER A 20 -7.08 -0.29 6.53
C SER A 20 -5.60 0.13 6.49
N HIS A 21 -5.24 1.07 5.62
CA HIS A 21 -3.86 1.55 5.46
C HIS A 21 -3.40 2.34 6.70
N LEU A 22 -4.26 3.18 7.27
CA LEU A 22 -3.99 3.94 8.49
C LEU A 22 -3.82 3.03 9.70
N GLN A 23 -4.75 2.10 9.91
CA GLN A 23 -4.69 1.18 11.04
C GLN A 23 -3.44 0.29 10.97
N GLY A 24 -3.12 -0.22 9.78
CA GLY A 24 -1.94 -1.04 9.55
C GLY A 24 -0.64 -0.30 9.82
N MET A 25 -0.53 0.95 9.36
CA MET A 25 0.64 1.79 9.60
C MET A 25 0.77 2.16 11.07
N PHE A 26 -0.29 2.70 11.68
CA PHE A 26 -0.30 3.11 13.09
C PHE A 26 0.13 1.98 14.03
N THR A 27 -0.54 0.82 13.93
CA THR A 27 -0.26 -0.31 14.83
C THR A 27 1.12 -0.92 14.60
N ARG A 28 1.62 -0.92 13.34
CA ARG A 28 2.96 -1.43 13.03
C ARG A 28 4.05 -0.50 13.53
N THR A 29 3.89 0.81 13.34
CA THR A 29 4.86 1.80 13.83
C THR A 29 5.01 1.73 15.34
N ILE A 30 3.90 1.64 16.09
CA ILE A 30 3.93 1.47 17.54
C ILE A 30 4.71 0.22 17.93
N ARG A 31 4.44 -0.93 17.29
CA ARG A 31 5.16 -2.18 17.56
C ARG A 31 6.66 -2.10 17.28
N LEU A 32 7.06 -1.34 16.26
CA LEU A 32 8.48 -1.10 15.98
C LEU A 32 9.13 -0.29 17.11
N TRP A 33 8.46 0.75 17.60
CA TRP A 33 8.93 1.50 18.76
C TRP A 33 8.97 0.70 20.04
N GLU A 34 7.95 -0.12 20.32
CA GLU A 34 7.93 -1.05 21.46
C GLU A 34 9.12 -2.03 21.41
N ALA A 35 9.55 -2.41 20.21
CA ALA A 35 10.75 -3.24 19.98
C ALA A 35 12.07 -2.44 20.00
N GLY A 36 12.04 -1.13 20.29
CA GLY A 36 13.22 -0.26 20.32
C GLY A 36 13.74 0.16 18.93
N ILE A 37 13.03 -0.18 17.86
CA ILE A 37 13.39 0.18 16.48
C ILE A 37 12.86 1.59 16.20
N LYS A 38 13.71 2.47 15.65
CA LYS A 38 13.33 3.82 15.23
C LYS A 38 13.09 3.84 13.71
N PRO A 39 11.85 3.66 13.23
CA PRO A 39 11.59 3.61 11.80
C PRO A 39 11.68 4.99 11.14
N VAL A 40 12.13 4.99 9.90
CA VAL A 40 11.94 6.07 8.93
C VAL A 40 11.17 5.51 7.74
N TYR A 41 10.16 6.23 7.27
CA TYR A 41 9.37 5.81 6.12
C TYR A 41 9.76 6.61 4.88
N VAL A 42 10.03 5.90 3.79
CA VAL A 42 10.38 6.48 2.50
C VAL A 42 9.24 6.23 1.52
N PHE A 43 8.74 7.30 0.90
CA PHE A 43 7.68 7.25 -0.10
C PHE A 43 8.26 7.43 -1.50
N ASP A 44 7.74 6.67 -2.47
CA ASP A 44 8.09 6.81 -3.88
C ASP A 44 7.74 8.20 -4.41
N GLY A 45 8.60 8.71 -5.29
CA GLY A 45 8.38 9.90 -6.10
C GLY A 45 7.96 9.55 -7.53
N MET A 46 8.47 10.30 -8.51
CA MET A 46 8.12 10.07 -9.91
C MET A 46 8.81 8.81 -10.43
N PRO A 47 8.08 7.83 -11.01
CA PRO A 47 8.70 6.64 -11.56
C PRO A 47 9.60 6.99 -12.75
N PRO A 48 10.73 6.29 -12.95
CA PRO A 48 11.64 6.58 -14.04
C PRO A 48 11.08 6.08 -15.38
N ASP A 49 11.53 6.68 -16.49
CA ASP A 49 11.04 6.34 -17.83
C ASP A 49 11.21 4.85 -18.18
N LEU A 50 12.30 4.24 -17.74
CA LEU A 50 12.58 2.82 -17.93
C LEU A 50 11.49 1.92 -17.31
N LYS A 51 10.79 2.38 -16.26
CA LYS A 51 9.72 1.65 -15.57
C LYS A 51 8.37 1.72 -16.30
N LYS A 52 8.21 2.60 -17.29
CA LYS A 52 6.94 2.79 -18.03
C LYS A 52 6.41 1.48 -18.64
N LYS A 53 7.28 0.67 -19.24
CA LYS A 53 6.90 -0.64 -19.83
C LYS A 53 6.34 -1.60 -18.79
N GLU A 54 6.96 -1.65 -17.61
CA GLU A 54 6.50 -2.52 -16.52
C GLU A 54 5.21 -2.00 -15.87
N LEU A 55 5.06 -0.68 -15.73
CA LEU A 55 3.80 -0.08 -15.27
C LEU A 55 2.65 -0.41 -16.22
N ALA A 56 2.86 -0.35 -17.53
CA ALA A 56 1.84 -0.73 -18.51
C ALA A 56 1.42 -2.21 -18.36
N LYS A 57 2.38 -3.13 -18.18
CA LYS A 57 2.11 -4.55 -17.90
C LYS A 57 1.30 -4.72 -16.61
N ARG A 58 1.64 -4.00 -15.54
CA ARG A 58 0.91 -4.04 -14.26
C ARG A 58 -0.52 -3.52 -14.41
N VAL A 59 -0.75 -2.51 -15.24
CA VAL A 59 -2.09 -2.00 -15.53
C VAL A 59 -2.91 -3.05 -16.29
N SER A 60 -2.35 -3.66 -17.34
CA SER A 60 -3.02 -4.73 -18.09
C SER A 60 -3.41 -5.89 -17.18
N ARG A 61 -2.46 -6.42 -16.40
CA ARG A 61 -2.73 -7.54 -15.45
C ARG A 61 -3.83 -7.20 -14.44
N ARG A 62 -3.92 -5.93 -14.01
CA ARG A 62 -4.99 -5.50 -13.12
C ARG A 62 -6.34 -5.42 -13.84
N ALA A 63 -6.36 -4.96 -15.09
CA ALA A 63 -7.57 -4.95 -15.90
C ALA A 63 -8.12 -6.37 -16.10
N ASP A 64 -7.24 -7.33 -16.41
CA ASP A 64 -7.61 -8.74 -16.55
C ASP A 64 -8.13 -9.31 -15.22
N ALA A 65 -7.41 -9.09 -14.11
CA ALA A 65 -7.88 -9.52 -12.78
C ALA A 65 -9.21 -8.87 -12.35
N THR A 66 -9.53 -7.68 -12.87
CA THR A 66 -10.82 -7.02 -12.60
C THR A 66 -11.94 -7.67 -13.40
N LYS A 67 -11.67 -8.13 -14.63
CA LYS A 67 -12.62 -8.92 -15.42
C LYS A 67 -12.88 -10.27 -14.76
N ASP A 68 -11.82 -10.99 -14.38
CA ASP A 68 -11.91 -12.28 -13.70
C ASP A 68 -12.71 -12.16 -12.39
N LEU A 69 -12.51 -11.08 -11.62
CA LEU A 69 -13.28 -10.80 -10.41
C LEU A 69 -14.78 -10.62 -10.72
N ASN A 70 -15.12 -9.88 -11.77
CA ASN A 70 -16.52 -9.66 -12.15
C ASN A 70 -17.20 -10.96 -12.59
N ASP A 71 -16.49 -11.84 -13.28
CA ASP A 71 -17.03 -13.12 -13.70
C ASP A 71 -17.16 -14.10 -12.52
N ALA A 72 -16.19 -14.10 -11.59
CA ALA A 72 -16.29 -14.85 -10.33
C ALA A 72 -17.48 -14.39 -9.47
N LEU A 73 -17.76 -13.08 -9.44
CA LEU A 73 -18.93 -12.52 -8.75
C LEU A 73 -20.25 -12.98 -9.38
N LYS A 74 -20.34 -13.05 -10.72
CA LYS A 74 -21.53 -13.55 -11.42
C LYS A 74 -21.77 -15.05 -11.17
N ASN A 75 -20.68 -15.83 -11.11
CA ASN A 75 -20.75 -17.27 -10.93
C ASN A 75 -20.88 -17.70 -9.46
N GLY A 76 -20.79 -16.76 -8.50
CA GLY A 76 -20.91 -17.04 -7.07
C GLY A 76 -19.76 -17.88 -6.49
N ASN A 77 -18.60 -17.93 -7.16
CA ASN A 77 -17.45 -18.71 -6.67
C ASN A 77 -16.67 -17.93 -5.61
N ASN A 78 -16.96 -18.20 -4.33
CA ASN A 78 -16.38 -17.49 -3.19
C ASN A 78 -14.84 -17.54 -3.12
N GLU A 79 -14.22 -18.66 -3.51
CA GLU A 79 -12.75 -18.80 -3.48
C GLU A 79 -12.07 -17.89 -4.51
N ASP A 80 -12.61 -17.86 -5.72
CA ASP A 80 -12.10 -17.01 -6.80
C ASP A 80 -12.37 -15.53 -6.52
N ILE A 81 -13.52 -15.19 -5.92
CA ILE A 81 -13.82 -13.83 -5.49
C ILE A 81 -12.75 -13.33 -4.53
N GLU A 82 -12.38 -14.11 -3.50
CA GLU A 82 -11.34 -13.70 -2.55
C GLU A 82 -9.97 -13.54 -3.23
N LYS A 83 -9.61 -14.49 -4.10
CA LYS A 83 -8.34 -14.50 -4.83
C LYS A 83 -8.18 -13.30 -5.75
N PHE A 84 -9.18 -13.02 -6.59
CA PHE A 84 -9.12 -11.90 -7.55
C PHE A 84 -9.31 -10.56 -6.85
N SER A 85 -10.11 -10.49 -5.78
CA SER A 85 -10.30 -9.26 -5.00
C SER A 85 -9.00 -8.75 -4.36
N LYS A 86 -8.10 -9.65 -3.94
CA LYS A 86 -6.77 -9.26 -3.43
C LYS A 86 -5.87 -8.69 -4.53
N ARG A 87 -6.02 -9.17 -5.78
CA ARG A 87 -5.19 -8.76 -6.93
C ARG A 87 -5.58 -7.40 -7.52
N THR A 88 -6.82 -6.95 -7.31
CA THR A 88 -7.33 -5.67 -7.84
C THR A 88 -6.96 -4.47 -6.97
N VAL A 89 -6.46 -4.68 -5.75
CA VAL A 89 -6.12 -3.60 -4.81
C VAL A 89 -5.07 -2.66 -5.42
N LYS A 90 -5.37 -1.36 -5.37
CA LYS A 90 -4.47 -0.29 -5.80
C LYS A 90 -4.38 0.76 -4.70
N ALA A 91 -3.16 1.10 -4.29
CA ALA A 91 -2.92 2.26 -3.45
C ALA A 91 -3.17 3.53 -4.28
N THR A 92 -3.95 4.46 -3.73
CA THR A 92 -4.27 5.75 -4.35
C THR A 92 -3.39 6.84 -3.77
N GLN A 93 -3.30 7.98 -4.46
CA GLN A 93 -2.56 9.15 -3.93
C GLN A 93 -3.09 9.57 -2.55
N LYS A 94 -4.40 9.49 -2.35
CA LYS A 94 -5.04 9.79 -1.06
C LYS A 94 -4.50 8.91 0.06
N HIS A 95 -4.38 7.59 -0.15
CA HIS A 95 -3.81 6.69 0.87
C HIS A 95 -2.36 7.07 1.23
N TYR A 96 -1.57 7.53 0.25
CA TYR A 96 -0.21 7.98 0.51
C TYR A 96 -0.19 9.24 1.36
N GLU A 97 -1.00 10.25 1.02
CA GLU A 97 -1.08 11.49 1.79
C GLU A 97 -1.63 11.27 3.21
N ASP A 98 -2.64 10.42 3.36
CA ASP A 98 -3.21 10.03 4.65
C ASP A 98 -2.15 9.35 5.54
N CYS A 99 -1.37 8.42 4.97
CA CYS A 99 -0.24 7.79 5.66
C CYS A 99 0.86 8.79 6.05
N LYS A 100 1.27 9.68 5.13
CA LYS A 100 2.28 10.71 5.43
C LYS A 100 1.81 11.62 6.55
N ARG A 101 0.55 12.05 6.52
CA ARG A 101 -0.05 12.88 7.58
C ARG A 101 -0.06 12.15 8.92
N LEU A 102 -0.50 10.90 8.95
CA LEU A 102 -0.49 10.07 10.15
C LEU A 102 0.92 9.99 10.75
N LEU A 103 1.92 9.62 9.94
CA LEU A 103 3.30 9.46 10.41
C LEU A 103 3.89 10.77 10.93
N ARG A 104 3.63 11.90 10.26
CA ARG A 104 4.03 13.23 10.73
C ARG A 104 3.39 13.57 12.08
N LEU A 105 2.11 13.27 12.26
CA LEU A 105 1.40 13.49 13.54
C LEU A 105 1.93 12.58 14.65
N MET A 106 2.38 11.37 14.32
CA MET A 106 3.04 10.48 15.28
C MET A 106 4.46 10.96 15.64
N GLY A 107 5.07 11.87 14.87
CA GLY A 107 6.46 12.29 15.07
C GLY A 107 7.48 11.33 14.43
N VAL A 108 7.05 10.50 13.48
CA VAL A 108 7.92 9.60 12.71
C VAL A 108 8.50 10.35 11.52
N PRO A 109 9.82 10.28 11.26
CA PRO A 109 10.41 10.91 10.09
C PRO A 109 9.90 10.27 8.79
N VAL A 110 9.54 11.14 7.84
CA VAL A 110 9.05 10.78 6.51
C VAL A 110 9.95 11.41 5.46
N ILE A 111 10.43 10.60 4.51
CA ILE A 111 11.27 11.03 3.39
C ILE A 111 10.49 10.79 2.10
N GLU A 112 10.52 11.77 1.20
CA GLU A 112 10.00 11.64 -0.15
C GLU A 112 11.19 11.41 -1.09
N ALA A 113 11.24 10.24 -1.72
CA ALA A 113 12.29 9.92 -2.68
C ALA A 113 12.05 10.69 -3.98
N PRO A 114 13.11 11.10 -4.71
CA PRO A 114 12.94 11.72 -6.02
C PRO A 114 12.37 10.75 -7.06
N CYS A 115 12.60 9.45 -6.86
CA CYS A 115 12.23 8.37 -7.75
C CYS A 115 11.79 7.16 -6.91
N GLU A 116 12.48 6.03 -7.00
CA GLU A 116 12.17 4.82 -6.23
C GLU A 116 12.62 4.92 -4.76
N ALA A 117 11.71 4.60 -3.84
CA ALA A 117 11.96 4.53 -2.40
C ALA A 117 13.03 3.50 -2.04
N GLU A 118 13.07 2.38 -2.76
CA GLU A 118 14.07 1.32 -2.58
C GLU A 118 15.49 1.83 -2.79
N ALA A 119 15.70 2.66 -3.81
CA ALA A 119 17.00 3.27 -4.11
C ALA A 119 17.40 4.28 -3.03
N GLN A 120 16.44 5.06 -2.53
CA GLN A 120 16.66 6.00 -1.44
C GLN A 120 17.00 5.29 -0.13
N CYS A 121 16.30 4.19 0.21
CA CYS A 121 16.62 3.34 1.36
C CYS A 121 18.05 2.78 1.25
N ALA A 122 18.45 2.27 0.08
CA ALA A 122 19.80 1.77 -0.13
C ALA A 122 20.87 2.86 0.03
N ALA A 123 20.58 4.08 -0.43
CA ALA A 123 21.47 5.24 -0.26
C ALA A 123 21.62 5.65 1.21
N LEU A 124 20.53 5.65 1.99
CA LEU A 124 20.55 5.94 3.44
C LEU A 124 21.39 4.90 4.19
N CYS A 125 21.19 3.61 3.92
CA CYS A 125 21.98 2.54 4.53
C CYS A 125 23.46 2.68 4.20
N ARG A 126 23.81 3.00 2.94
CA ARG A 126 25.22 3.23 2.54
C ARG A 126 25.84 4.43 3.26
N ALA A 127 25.04 5.47 3.51
CA ALA A 127 25.48 6.68 4.21
C ALA A 127 25.56 6.51 5.74
N GLY A 128 25.18 5.34 6.28
CA GLY A 128 25.14 5.09 7.73
C GLY A 128 24.08 5.93 8.45
N LYS A 129 22.98 6.26 7.76
CA LYS A 129 21.86 7.05 8.29
C LYS A 129 20.68 6.18 8.68
#